data_AF-A0A2U1CPM4-F1
#
_entry.id   AF-A0A2U1CPM4-F1
#
_cell.length_a   1.000
_cell.length_b   1.000
_cell.length_c   1.000
_cell.angle_alpha   90.00
_cell.angle_beta   90.00
_cell.angle_gamma   90.00
#
_symmetry.space_group_name_H-M   'P 1'
#
loop_
_entity.id
_entity.type
_entity.pdbx_description
1 polymer ?
#
loop_
_entity_poly.entity_id
_entity_poly.type
_entity_poly.pdbx_seq_one_letter_code
_entity_poly.pdbx_strand_id
1 'polypeptide(L)'
;MAQENAMTRIAIQIRLMREKAGLSQAELAERIGTKQGAIARLESMTYGKYSMAMLQRIAEYFDVVAWVEFVPFSTLLQRTEDLSPEALTPASYDEQYGKDE
;
A
#
# COMPACT_ATOMS: atom_id res chain seq x y z
N MET A 1 -9.37 -12.32 12.04
CA MET A 1 -8.09 -13.03 11.87
C MET A 1 -7.57 -13.00 10.43
N ALA A 2 -7.90 -13.93 9.51
CA ALA A 2 -7.24 -13.94 8.18
C ALA A 2 -7.55 -12.70 7.31
N GLN A 3 -8.82 -12.31 7.15
CA GLN A 3 -9.20 -11.09 6.41
C GLN A 3 -8.70 -9.80 7.08
N GLU A 4 -8.59 -9.82 8.40
CA GLU A 4 -8.08 -8.71 9.22
C GLU A 4 -6.58 -8.50 8.98
N ASN A 5 -5.82 -9.58 8.83
CA ASN A 5 -4.39 -9.54 8.49
C ASN A 5 -4.15 -8.96 7.08
N ALA A 6 -4.98 -9.33 6.09
CA ALA A 6 -4.86 -8.82 4.73
C ALA A 6 -5.09 -7.29 4.64
N MET A 7 -6.13 -6.78 5.31
CA MET A 7 -6.43 -5.35 5.33
C MET A 7 -5.38 -4.56 6.11
N THR A 8 -4.92 -5.11 7.23
CA THR A 8 -3.83 -4.54 8.03
C THR A 8 -2.55 -4.42 7.20
N ARG A 9 -2.22 -5.44 6.40
CA ARG A 9 -1.06 -5.40 5.50
C ARG A 9 -1.13 -4.21 4.55
N ILE A 10 -2.25 -3.99 3.86
CA ILE A 10 -2.42 -2.86 2.92
C ILE A 10 -2.25 -1.51 3.64
N ALA A 11 -2.87 -1.34 4.81
CA ALA A 11 -2.74 -0.10 5.59
C ALA A 11 -1.28 0.22 5.94
N ILE A 12 -0.52 -0.81 6.35
CA ILE A 12 0.90 -0.67 6.68
C ILE A 12 1.73 -0.36 5.42
N GLN A 13 1.48 -1.03 4.29
CA GLN A 13 2.19 -0.74 3.04
C GLN A 13 2.03 0.72 2.61
N ILE A 14 0.81 1.24 2.63
CA ILE A 14 0.53 2.65 2.29
C ILE A 14 1.33 3.59 3.18
N ARG A 15 1.33 3.32 4.50
CA ARG A 15 2.08 4.10 5.47
C ARG A 15 3.59 4.05 5.22
N LEU A 16 4.15 2.86 5.01
CA LEU A 16 5.58 2.67 4.81
C LEU A 16 6.08 3.31 3.50
N MET A 17 5.34 3.13 2.40
CA MET A 17 5.66 3.79 1.13
C MET A 17 5.63 5.32 1.28
N ARG A 18 4.64 5.85 1.99
CA ARG A 18 4.53 7.29 2.30
C ARG A 18 5.71 7.78 3.13
N GLU A 19 6.07 7.06 4.18
CA GLU A 19 7.20 7.40 5.07
C GLU A 19 8.55 7.30 4.35
N LYS A 20 8.74 6.27 3.50
CA LYS A 20 9.93 6.12 2.62
C LYS A 20 10.08 7.32 1.68
N ALA A 21 8.98 7.86 1.15
CA ALA A 21 8.97 9.05 0.32
C ALA A 21 9.10 10.37 1.10
N GLY A 22 9.18 10.33 2.44
CA GLY A 22 9.30 11.52 3.29
C GLY A 22 8.04 12.38 3.36
N LEU A 23 6.87 11.81 3.07
CA LEU A 23 5.61 12.55 2.97
C LEU A 23 4.78 12.44 4.26
N SER A 24 4.12 13.51 4.64
CA SER A 24 2.98 13.51 5.55
C SER A 24 1.72 12.98 4.86
N GLN A 25 0.70 12.59 5.64
CA GLN A 25 -0.59 12.18 5.10
C GLN A 25 -1.27 13.27 4.27
N ALA A 26 -1.05 14.55 4.61
CA ALA A 26 -1.59 15.68 3.88
C ALA A 26 -0.90 15.86 2.52
N GLU A 27 0.43 15.71 2.49
CA GLU A 27 1.20 15.81 1.25
C GLU A 27 0.86 14.67 0.29
N LEU A 28 0.78 13.42 0.77
CA LEU A 28 0.32 12.31 -0.07
C LEU A 28 -1.09 12.59 -0.62
N ALA A 29 -1.99 13.10 0.23
CA ALA A 29 -3.35 13.42 -0.19
C ALA A 29 -3.38 14.46 -1.32
N GLU A 30 -2.58 15.52 -1.20
CA GLU A 30 -2.43 16.55 -2.21
C GLU A 30 -1.90 15.98 -3.53
N ARG A 31 -0.83 15.17 -3.47
CA ARG A 31 -0.19 14.57 -4.64
C ARG A 31 -1.12 13.66 -5.44
N ILE A 32 -2.01 12.93 -4.77
CA ILE A 32 -2.95 12.00 -5.43
C ILE A 32 -4.37 12.58 -5.60
N GLY A 33 -4.57 13.87 -5.32
CA GLY A 33 -5.85 14.55 -5.53
C GLY A 33 -6.98 14.07 -4.61
N THR A 34 -6.69 13.88 -3.32
CA THR A 34 -7.67 13.49 -2.29
C THR A 34 -7.55 14.36 -1.03
N LYS A 35 -8.25 14.00 0.04
CA LYS A 35 -8.21 14.69 1.34
C LYS A 35 -7.35 13.93 2.34
N GLN A 36 -6.65 14.62 3.23
CA GLN A 36 -5.83 13.99 4.29
C GLN A 36 -6.62 12.95 5.09
N GLY A 37 -7.89 13.23 5.42
CA GLY A 37 -8.75 12.28 6.14
C GLY A 37 -9.05 11.00 5.36
N ALA A 38 -8.92 10.99 4.03
CA ALA A 38 -8.99 9.76 3.24
C ALA A 38 -7.72 8.92 3.44
N ILE A 39 -6.53 9.52 3.39
CA ILE A 39 -5.26 8.83 3.67
C ILE A 39 -5.24 8.26 5.09
N ALA A 40 -5.64 9.06 6.10
CA ALA A 40 -5.70 8.61 7.48
C ALA A 40 -6.62 7.39 7.69
N ARG A 41 -7.71 7.29 6.91
CA ARG A 41 -8.60 6.12 6.92
C ARG A 41 -7.98 4.91 6.23
N LEU A 42 -7.25 5.11 5.13
CA LEU A 42 -6.58 4.02 4.41
C LEU A 42 -5.45 3.41 5.26
N GLU A 43 -4.75 4.24 6.03
CA GLU A 43 -3.71 3.82 6.98
C GLU A 43 -4.28 3.29 8.31
N SER A 44 -5.60 3.36 8.51
CA SER A 44 -6.25 2.83 9.71
C SER A 44 -6.48 1.33 9.57
N MET A 45 -5.94 0.56 10.53
CA MET A 45 -6.12 -0.90 10.64
C MET A 45 -7.58 -1.32 10.89
N THR A 46 -8.47 -0.39 11.24
CA THR A 46 -9.87 -0.68 11.60
C THR A 46 -10.90 -0.24 10.56
N TYR A 47 -10.51 0.59 9.56
CA TYR A 47 -11.47 1.16 8.60
C TYR A 47 -11.87 0.17 7.50
N GLY A 48 -10.96 -0.71 7.08
CA GLY A 48 -11.21 -1.91 6.26
C GLY A 48 -11.86 -1.73 4.89
N LYS A 49 -12.17 -0.49 4.46
CA LYS A 49 -12.85 -0.18 3.20
C LYS A 49 -11.93 0.59 2.28
N TYR A 50 -11.49 -0.09 1.22
CA TYR A 50 -10.65 0.44 0.16
C TYR A 50 -11.43 0.39 -1.15
N SER A 51 -11.35 1.45 -1.97
CA SER A 51 -11.76 1.35 -3.37
C SER A 51 -10.57 0.96 -4.22
N MET A 52 -10.78 0.08 -5.21
CA MET A 52 -9.72 -0.30 -6.15
C MET A 52 -9.14 0.92 -6.86
N ALA A 53 -9.97 1.90 -7.22
CA ALA A 53 -9.52 3.13 -7.84
C ALA A 53 -8.55 3.95 -6.95
N MET A 54 -8.76 3.96 -5.62
CA MET A 54 -7.84 4.66 -4.71
C MET A 54 -6.51 3.90 -4.55
N LEU A 55 -6.57 2.57 -4.45
CA LEU A 55 -5.36 1.75 -4.39
C LEU A 55 -4.52 1.88 -5.67
N GLN A 56 -5.17 1.92 -6.84
CA GLN A 56 -4.50 2.14 -8.12
C GLN A 56 -3.83 3.52 -8.20
N ARG A 57 -4.50 4.59 -7.75
CA ARG A 57 -3.91 5.94 -7.71
C ARG A 57 -2.68 6.03 -6.81
N ILE A 58 -2.73 5.37 -5.65
CA ILE A 58 -1.58 5.31 -4.73
C ILE A 58 -0.45 4.53 -5.39
N ALA A 59 -0.76 3.40 -6.02
CA ALA A 59 0.23 2.56 -6.70
C ALA A 59 0.91 3.30 -7.85
N GLU A 60 0.14 4.01 -8.68
CA GLU A 60 0.65 4.85 -9.77
C GLU A 60 1.58 5.96 -9.26
N TYR A 61 1.21 6.64 -8.16
CA TYR A 61 2.06 7.68 -7.58
C TYR A 61 3.41 7.15 -7.09
N PHE A 62 3.43 5.95 -6.53
CA PHE A 62 4.66 5.31 -6.04
C PHE A 62 5.36 4.45 -7.11
N ASP A 63 4.84 4.41 -8.34
CA ASP A 63 5.37 3.60 -9.43
C ASP A 63 5.48 2.10 -9.06
N VAL A 64 4.40 1.59 -8.47
CA VAL A 64 4.21 0.19 -8.07
C VAL A 64 2.86 -0.33 -8.57
N VAL A 65 2.58 -1.62 -8.34
CA VAL A 65 1.35 -2.27 -8.82
C VAL A 65 0.44 -2.68 -7.67
N ALA A 66 -0.83 -2.25 -7.71
CA ALA A 66 -1.91 -2.80 -6.88
C ALA A 66 -2.59 -3.98 -7.60
N TRP A 67 -2.25 -5.20 -7.21
CA TRP A 67 -2.80 -6.44 -7.79
C TRP A 67 -3.78 -7.14 -6.85
N VAL A 68 -4.89 -7.64 -7.39
CA VAL A 68 -5.91 -8.39 -6.63
C VAL A 68 -6.14 -9.75 -7.26
N GLU A 69 -6.13 -10.78 -6.43
CA GLU A 69 -6.30 -12.18 -6.82
C GLU A 69 -7.12 -12.93 -5.76
N PHE A 70 -7.98 -13.85 -6.19
CA PHE A 70 -8.62 -14.80 -5.30
C PHE A 70 -7.71 -16.02 -5.12
N VAL A 71 -7.24 -16.26 -3.88
CA VAL A 71 -6.27 -17.32 -3.55
C VAL A 71 -6.76 -18.19 -2.39
N PRO A 72 -6.26 -19.43 -2.23
CA PRO A 72 -6.51 -20.23 -1.04
C PRO A 72 -6.01 -19.55 0.25
N PHE A 73 -6.63 -19.88 1.39
CA PHE A 73 -6.23 -19.31 2.70
C PHE A 73 -4.77 -19.58 3.08
N SER A 74 -4.21 -20.72 2.67
CA SER A 74 -2.80 -21.03 2.89
C SER A 74 -1.86 -20.02 2.24
N THR A 75 -2.18 -19.54 1.03
CA THR A 75 -1.42 -18.50 0.33
C THR A 75 -1.46 -17.18 1.09
N LEU A 76 -2.61 -16.83 1.67
CA LEU A 76 -2.73 -15.62 2.49
C LEU A 76 -1.86 -15.70 3.75
N LEU A 77 -1.88 -16.84 4.46
CA LEU A 77 -1.06 -17.04 5.65
C LEU A 77 0.43 -16.89 5.32
N GLN A 78 0.93 -17.61 4.31
CA GLN A 78 2.33 -17.52 3.87
C GLN A 78 2.73 -16.08 3.50
N ARG A 79 1.87 -15.35 2.77
CA ARG A 79 2.15 -13.96 2.35
C ARG A 79 2.04 -12.95 3.49
N THR A 80 1.43 -13.29 4.62
CA THR A 80 1.25 -12.38 5.77
C THR A 80 2.14 -12.72 6.96
N GLU A 81 2.96 -13.78 6.86
CA GLU A 81 3.97 -14.15 7.87
C GLU A 81 5.09 -13.11 7.97
N ASP A 82 5.51 -12.55 6.83
CA ASP A 82 6.53 -11.51 6.78
C ASP A 82 5.91 -10.12 6.71
N LEU A 83 6.04 -9.39 7.82
CA LEU A 83 5.61 -8.00 8.00
C LEU A 83 6.81 -7.05 8.18
N SER A 84 8.01 -7.46 7.77
CA SER A 84 9.18 -6.58 7.75
C SER A 84 8.94 -5.37 6.83
N PRO A 85 9.52 -4.20 7.13
CA PRO A 85 9.43 -3.04 6.25
C PRO A 85 9.86 -3.34 4.82
N GLU A 86 10.87 -4.19 4.64
CA GLU A 86 11.39 -4.62 3.33
C GLU A 86 10.35 -5.43 2.55
N ALA A 87 9.66 -6.38 3.19
CA ALA A 87 8.61 -7.17 2.56
C ALA A 87 7.31 -6.38 2.28
N LEU A 88 7.14 -5.23 2.95
CA LEU A 88 5.96 -4.38 2.85
C LEU A 88 6.17 -3.12 2.01
N THR A 89 7.40 -2.81 1.62
CA THR A 89 7.71 -1.63 0.82
C THR A 89 8.25 -2.08 -0.53
N PRO A 90 7.37 -2.30 -1.53
CA PRO A 90 7.82 -2.66 -2.87
C PRO A 90 8.77 -1.60 -3.43
N ALA A 91 9.78 -2.06 -4.18
CA ALA A 91 10.60 -1.18 -5.00
C ALA A 91 9.75 -0.61 -6.13
N SER A 92 9.99 0.65 -6.50
CA SER A 92 9.40 1.21 -7.72
C SER A 92 9.98 0.53 -8.96
N TYR A 93 9.37 0.74 -10.13
CA TYR A 93 9.90 0.22 -11.39
C TYR A 93 11.34 0.68 -11.62
N ASP A 94 11.58 1.98 -11.47
CA ASP A 94 12.91 2.59 -11.59
C ASP A 94 13.94 2.00 -10.62
N GLU A 95 13.53 1.71 -9.37
CA GLU A 95 14.41 1.09 -8.37
C GLU A 95 14.74 -0.37 -8.72
N GLN A 96 13.82 -1.07 -9.38
CA GLN A 96 13.97 -2.49 -9.71
C GLN A 96 14.72 -2.73 -11.04
N TYR A 97 14.50 -1.90 -12.05
CA TYR A 97 15.00 -2.11 -13.40
C TYR A 97 16.02 -1.05 -13.86
N GLY A 98 16.25 -0.01 -13.06
CA GLY A 98 17.04 1.16 -13.44
C GLY A 98 16.17 2.16 -14.21
N LYS A 99 16.60 3.43 -14.21
CA LYS A 99 15.96 4.43 -15.07
C LYS A 99 16.34 4.14 -16.51
N ASP A 100 15.34 3.87 -17.34
CA ASP A 100 15.51 4.00 -18.79
C ASP A 100 15.85 5.48 -19.06
N GLU A 101 17.10 5.76 -19.45
CA GLU A 101 17.59 7.10 -19.78
C GLU A 101 16.84 7.74 -20.96
#